data_AF-A0A3D1F137-F1
#
_entry.id   AF-A0A3D1F137-F1
#
_cell.length_a   1.000
_cell.length_b   1.000
_cell.length_c   1.000
_cell.angle_alpha   90.00
_cell.angle_beta   90.00
_cell.angle_gamma   90.00
#
_symmetry.space_group_name_H-M   'P 1'
#
loop_
_entity.id
_entity.type
_entity.pdbx_description
1 polymer ?
#
loop_
_entity_poly.entity_id
_entity_poly.type
_entity_poly.pdbx_seq_one_letter_code
_entity_poly.pdbx_strand_id
1 'polypeptide(L)'
;MRWNKTLNRIITACCLLMAVSITYAKDVSENALPVADELVLFASGNPQPWETRTSGVHGGKVEQTGTKSHLLITATRKDSGGGISLPTFRRFEPLPYLQDVCMRLVVKYRMIGDSKPQTLKAMIQTMGKKQIFSKPQSIHDAQSIEDGWQVLRFTFPNDVELDTDDVVANVRVIADQACQFQVDHIAVAKLRNVSVHVTNPTSEHIKTLQIKGKTLSKKAKVFLKIIDATGKKHLKVVDSANGTYSLTWDNPPLTLQKENTLTAHINKGNEVMDQAIDQNVFGYQTDTDHLWLKVEGRHIVTSELSKDGKQPFIPVGVGYARNVIIPAQDEAVAAFCKSMHLNTIRLPFYLRYFNNRTHEPIDLDYHLRTFVDPVIQAAKRHGLYVILDCHSYFSGQVNEAKARQSQKNVSRWDEDGVNEWINRWVRVAEYYKDEPYILGYELCNEPHDIKPALVREWYTRCRNEIRKVDQRHILFVGNYHWTHSRSLEPTWGGYTDSFDAPYNNTVYAFHDYPTDDHPWIVQKHITAFMEKYNVPVLCTEFGASWWDHDETTCREFQSGVLGVFAKHDVGWMVWALKKVVNNPRHPHPLPQKIADQLPKDQRPNDFDSCAYSDIWGPIARIMGSPMPEVQSGQGGQ
;
A
#
# COMPACT_ATOMS: atom_id res chain seq x y z
N MET A 1 -44.92 13.16 -45.23
CA MET A 1 -44.69 14.50 -44.66
C MET A 1 -44.20 14.35 -43.23
N ARG A 2 -43.22 15.16 -42.76
CA ARG A 2 -42.67 15.21 -41.37
C ARG A 2 -42.20 13.85 -40.78
N TRP A 3 -40.98 13.33 -41.02
CA TRP A 3 -39.59 13.82 -40.87
C TRP A 3 -39.04 13.98 -39.43
N ASN A 4 -38.01 13.17 -39.15
CA ASN A 4 -36.81 13.40 -38.32
C ASN A 4 -36.92 14.05 -36.93
N LYS A 5 -36.86 13.19 -35.89
CA LYS A 5 -35.84 13.20 -34.80
C LYS A 5 -35.99 11.91 -33.96
N THR A 6 -34.97 11.58 -33.16
CA THR A 6 -34.95 10.42 -32.23
C THR A 6 -34.70 9.03 -32.85
N LEU A 7 -34.10 8.94 -34.04
CA LEU A 7 -33.39 7.73 -34.52
C LEU A 7 -31.91 7.69 -34.06
N ASN A 8 -31.49 8.62 -33.19
CA ASN A 8 -30.07 8.90 -32.87
C ASN A 8 -29.66 8.65 -31.41
N ARG A 9 -30.44 7.88 -30.62
CA ARG A 9 -30.03 7.40 -29.28
C ARG A 9 -29.94 5.86 -29.18
N ILE A 10 -29.70 5.24 -30.34
CA ILE A 10 -28.66 4.23 -30.61
C ILE A 10 -28.04 3.65 -29.32
N ILE A 11 -28.32 2.39 -28.95
CA ILE A 11 -27.66 1.18 -29.49
C ILE A 11 -26.16 1.07 -29.09
N THR A 12 -25.64 2.00 -28.29
CA THR A 12 -24.24 2.00 -27.84
C THR A 12 -24.11 1.73 -26.33
N ALA A 13 -23.34 0.70 -25.99
CA ALA A 13 -22.67 0.48 -24.70
C ALA A 13 -23.44 -0.10 -23.49
N CYS A 14 -24.30 -1.11 -23.66
CA CYS A 14 -24.68 -2.03 -22.56
C CYS A 14 -23.60 -3.14 -22.36
N CYS A 15 -22.34 -2.71 -22.25
CA CYS A 15 -21.22 -3.45 -22.83
C CYS A 15 -19.89 -3.23 -22.05
N LEU A 16 -19.14 -4.31 -21.75
CA LEU A 16 -17.97 -4.47 -20.82
C LEU A 16 -17.97 -3.62 -19.52
N LEU A 17 -17.94 -4.22 -18.33
CA LEU A 17 -16.95 -5.13 -17.72
C LEU A 17 -15.52 -4.59 -17.52
N MET A 18 -15.15 -4.57 -16.23
CA MET A 18 -13.81 -4.77 -15.65
C MET A 18 -12.67 -3.88 -16.13
N ALA A 19 -12.52 -2.79 -15.38
CA ALA A 19 -11.40 -1.88 -15.41
C ALA A 19 -11.49 -0.97 -14.15
N VAL A 20 -10.83 -1.37 -13.05
CA VAL A 20 -10.24 -0.42 -12.06
C VAL A 20 -8.89 -1.00 -11.61
N SER A 21 -7.81 -0.28 -11.82
CA SER A 21 -6.59 -0.39 -10.99
C SER A 21 -6.16 1.02 -10.64
N ILE A 22 -5.75 1.24 -9.40
CA ILE A 22 -5.09 2.48 -8.97
C ILE A 22 -3.67 2.10 -8.61
N THR A 23 -2.70 2.90 -9.04
CA THR A 23 -1.29 2.60 -8.85
C THR A 23 -0.63 3.65 -7.95
N TYR A 24 0.33 3.18 -7.15
CA TYR A 24 1.10 3.96 -6.20
C TYR A 24 1.76 5.21 -6.81
N ALA A 25 1.85 6.26 -5.99
CA ALA A 25 2.71 7.40 -6.27
C ALA A 25 4.19 6.99 -6.23
N LYS A 26 4.80 6.89 -7.41
CA LYS A 26 6.25 7.01 -7.60
C LYS A 26 6.46 8.03 -8.71
N ASP A 27 6.77 9.28 -8.37
CA ASP A 27 7.01 10.31 -9.37
C ASP A 27 8.50 10.43 -9.66
N VAL A 28 8.90 9.90 -10.82
CA VAL A 28 10.14 10.29 -11.50
C VAL A 28 9.80 10.76 -12.91
N SER A 29 9.29 11.99 -12.99
CA SER A 29 9.95 13.05 -13.78
C SER A 29 10.10 12.90 -15.31
N GLU A 30 9.26 12.13 -16.01
CA GLU A 30 8.90 12.45 -17.43
C GLU A 30 7.38 12.65 -17.66
N ASN A 31 6.55 12.23 -16.70
CA ASN A 31 5.09 12.45 -16.72
C ASN A 31 4.66 13.76 -16.03
N ALA A 32 5.59 14.36 -15.29
CA ALA A 32 5.47 15.67 -14.65
C ALA A 32 5.20 16.82 -15.64
N LEU A 33 5.38 16.57 -16.95
CA LEU A 33 5.09 17.56 -17.96
C LEU A 33 3.58 17.61 -18.26
N PRO A 34 3.03 18.82 -18.42
CA PRO A 34 1.68 19.06 -18.96
C PRO A 34 1.48 18.43 -20.36
N VAL A 35 0.26 18.20 -20.88
CA VAL A 35 -0.05 17.70 -22.26
C VAL A 35 -0.91 18.68 -23.11
N ALA A 36 -0.46 19.14 -24.28
CA ALA A 36 -1.01 20.17 -25.19
C ALA A 36 -2.08 19.79 -26.24
N ASP A 37 -1.96 18.67 -26.95
CA ASP A 37 -2.64 18.45 -28.26
C ASP A 37 -2.50 16.97 -28.68
N GLU A 38 -3.51 16.22 -29.13
CA GLU A 38 -3.30 14.81 -29.52
C GLU A 38 -4.08 14.28 -30.73
N LEU A 39 -3.51 13.26 -31.38
CA LEU A 39 -4.02 12.61 -32.59
C LEU A 39 -4.23 11.09 -32.38
N VAL A 40 -5.49 10.64 -32.44
CA VAL A 40 -5.90 9.28 -32.04
C VAL A 40 -5.91 8.27 -33.19
N LEU A 41 -5.35 7.09 -32.92
CA LEU A 41 -5.21 5.95 -33.85
C LEU A 41 -6.19 4.81 -33.53
N PHE A 42 -6.43 4.52 -32.25
CA PHE A 42 -7.35 3.46 -31.80
C PHE A 42 -8.10 3.85 -30.53
N ALA A 43 -9.36 3.43 -30.43
CA ALA A 43 -10.20 3.44 -29.24
C ALA A 43 -11.16 2.23 -29.27
N SER A 44 -11.45 1.61 -28.12
CA SER A 44 -12.43 0.50 -28.02
C SER A 44 -13.90 0.99 -28.04
N GLY A 45 -14.87 0.06 -28.05
CA GLY A 45 -16.27 0.35 -27.72
C GLY A 45 -17.15 1.01 -28.79
N ASN A 46 -16.62 1.31 -29.97
CA ASN A 46 -17.39 1.91 -31.05
C ASN A 46 -18.21 0.82 -31.82
N PRO A 47 -19.56 0.88 -31.86
CA PRO A 47 -20.39 -0.12 -32.55
C PRO A 47 -20.47 0.10 -34.07
N GLN A 48 -19.68 1.03 -34.62
CA GLN A 48 -19.28 1.02 -36.03
C GLN A 48 -17.76 0.74 -36.15
N PRO A 49 -17.35 -0.22 -37.02
CA PRO A 49 -16.77 -1.45 -36.46
C PRO A 49 -15.75 -2.16 -37.43
N TRP A 50 -15.42 -3.46 -37.42
CA TRP A 50 -15.66 -4.64 -36.54
C TRP A 50 -14.30 -5.34 -36.27
N GLU A 51 -14.32 -6.62 -35.91
CA GLU A 51 -13.28 -7.65 -36.12
C GLU A 51 -12.79 -7.70 -37.59
N THR A 52 -11.64 -8.29 -37.97
CA THR A 52 -11.19 -9.66 -37.66
C THR A 52 -9.69 -9.93 -37.85
N ARG A 53 -9.15 -10.76 -36.96
CA ARG A 53 -7.98 -11.67 -37.13
C ARG A 53 -6.57 -11.08 -37.29
N THR A 54 -5.67 -11.66 -36.50
CA THR A 54 -4.21 -11.52 -36.56
C THR A 54 -3.60 -12.10 -37.83
N SER A 55 -2.84 -11.29 -38.57
CA SER A 55 -1.91 -11.76 -39.62
C SER A 55 -0.55 -11.04 -39.50
N GLY A 56 0.48 -11.78 -39.07
CA GLY A 56 1.88 -11.31 -39.15
C GLY A 56 2.78 -11.62 -37.96
N VAL A 57 2.28 -11.64 -36.72
CA VAL A 57 3.13 -11.83 -35.52
C VAL A 57 3.19 -13.31 -35.13
N HIS A 58 4.39 -13.89 -34.99
CA HIS A 58 4.61 -15.33 -34.81
C HIS A 58 4.06 -15.89 -33.49
N GLY A 59 2.77 -16.23 -33.50
CA GLY A 59 2.06 -16.93 -32.42
C GLY A 59 1.07 -16.07 -31.64
N GLY A 60 0.85 -14.80 -32.01
CA GLY A 60 -0.04 -13.91 -31.27
C GLY A 60 -1.52 -14.04 -31.64
N LYS A 61 -2.43 -13.65 -30.73
CA LYS A 61 -3.89 -13.81 -30.89
C LYS A 61 -4.66 -12.54 -30.46
N VAL A 62 -5.71 -12.17 -31.19
CA VAL A 62 -6.52 -10.96 -30.91
C VAL A 62 -8.01 -11.26 -31.07
N GLU A 63 -8.81 -10.92 -30.06
CA GLU A 63 -10.22 -11.30 -29.92
C GLU A 63 -11.04 -10.17 -29.29
N GLN A 64 -12.31 -10.01 -29.71
CA GLN A 64 -13.28 -9.20 -28.98
C GLN A 64 -13.85 -9.99 -27.80
N THR A 65 -13.72 -9.45 -26.60
CA THR A 65 -14.08 -10.16 -25.36
C THR A 65 -15.20 -9.44 -24.65
N GLY A 66 -16.44 -9.77 -25.01
CA GLY A 66 -17.63 -9.09 -24.53
C GLY A 66 -18.09 -7.96 -25.45
N THR A 67 -19.41 -7.82 -25.51
CA THR A 67 -20.23 -6.65 -25.81
C THR A 67 -19.62 -5.28 -26.19
N LYS A 68 -18.49 -4.79 -25.63
CA LYS A 68 -17.83 -3.46 -25.91
C LYS A 68 -16.54 -3.60 -26.73
N SER A 69 -16.23 -4.77 -27.27
CA SER A 69 -15.28 -4.90 -28.39
C SER A 69 -13.87 -4.32 -28.14
N HIS A 70 -13.18 -4.79 -27.10
CA HIS A 70 -11.76 -4.45 -26.89
C HIS A 70 -10.83 -5.35 -27.72
N LEU A 71 -9.56 -4.93 -27.90
CA LEU A 71 -8.52 -5.81 -28.46
C LEU A 71 -7.79 -6.55 -27.34
N LEU A 72 -8.08 -7.84 -27.17
CA LEU A 72 -7.14 -8.77 -26.54
C LEU A 72 -5.88 -8.89 -27.39
N ILE A 73 -4.70 -8.97 -26.79
CA ILE A 73 -3.43 -9.35 -27.44
C ILE A 73 -2.84 -10.50 -26.61
N THR A 74 -2.62 -11.63 -27.25
CA THR A 74 -1.90 -12.76 -26.66
C THR A 74 -0.51 -12.82 -27.27
N ALA A 75 0.53 -12.84 -26.44
CA ALA A 75 1.92 -13.05 -26.83
C ALA A 75 2.36 -14.43 -26.29
N THR A 76 2.44 -15.44 -27.16
CA THR A 76 2.66 -16.85 -26.74
C THR A 76 4.12 -17.21 -26.48
N ARG A 77 5.05 -16.31 -26.82
CA ARG A 77 6.50 -16.46 -26.66
C ARG A 77 7.20 -15.10 -26.75
N LYS A 78 8.49 -15.06 -26.44
CA LYS A 78 9.36 -13.89 -26.65
C LYS A 78 9.22 -13.32 -28.07
N ASP A 79 9.23 -12.00 -28.18
CA ASP A 79 9.07 -11.20 -29.41
C ASP A 79 7.73 -11.45 -30.15
N SER A 80 6.61 -11.54 -29.40
CA SER A 80 5.24 -11.63 -29.95
C SER A 80 4.25 -10.60 -29.36
N GLY A 81 3.09 -10.39 -30.00
CA GLY A 81 2.18 -9.26 -29.74
C GLY A 81 1.07 -9.04 -30.79
N GLY A 82 0.45 -7.84 -30.84
CA GLY A 82 -0.78 -7.53 -31.61
C GLY A 82 -1.14 -6.03 -31.72
N GLY A 83 -2.32 -5.67 -32.26
CA GLY A 83 -2.78 -4.27 -32.43
C GLY A 83 -3.88 -4.06 -33.51
N ILE A 84 -4.06 -2.81 -34.00
CA ILE A 84 -5.09 -2.40 -34.99
C ILE A 84 -4.64 -2.27 -36.45
N SER A 85 -5.59 -2.40 -37.38
CA SER A 85 -5.50 -1.94 -38.77
C SER A 85 -6.62 -0.92 -39.05
N LEU A 86 -6.34 0.14 -39.80
CA LEU A 86 -7.25 1.29 -39.96
C LEU A 86 -8.21 1.12 -41.16
N PRO A 87 -9.53 1.40 -41.03
CA PRO A 87 -10.53 1.09 -42.06
C PRO A 87 -10.62 2.08 -43.22
N THR A 88 -10.16 3.32 -43.03
CA THR A 88 -9.94 4.32 -44.09
C THR A 88 -8.56 4.94 -43.92
N PHE A 89 -7.88 5.15 -45.04
CA PHE A 89 -6.48 5.58 -45.08
C PHE A 89 -6.32 6.98 -44.49
N ARG A 90 -5.76 7.09 -43.28
CA ARG A 90 -5.39 8.39 -42.71
C ARG A 90 -4.02 8.81 -43.22
N ARG A 91 -3.98 9.82 -44.10
CA ARG A 91 -2.76 10.56 -44.40
C ARG A 91 -2.39 11.35 -43.14
N PHE A 92 -1.38 10.87 -42.41
CA PHE A 92 -0.70 11.66 -41.40
C PHE A 92 0.23 12.60 -42.16
N GLU A 93 -0.02 13.91 -42.17
CA GLU A 93 0.92 14.80 -42.84
C GLU A 93 2.29 14.74 -42.13
N PRO A 94 3.41 14.61 -42.88
CA PRO A 94 4.45 13.67 -42.45
C PRO A 94 5.51 14.24 -41.51
N LEU A 95 5.47 15.55 -41.24
CA LEU A 95 6.58 16.29 -40.63
C LEU A 95 6.35 16.83 -39.19
N PRO A 96 5.15 17.25 -38.74
CA PRO A 96 5.01 17.90 -37.44
C PRO A 96 4.45 17.06 -36.27
N TYR A 97 4.05 15.79 -36.46
CA TYR A 97 3.33 15.02 -35.41
C TYR A 97 4.15 13.90 -34.76
N LEU A 98 4.79 13.02 -35.56
CA LEU A 98 5.62 11.93 -35.06
C LEU A 98 7.09 12.33 -34.83
N GLN A 99 7.48 13.54 -35.28
CA GLN A 99 8.78 14.17 -35.01
C GLN A 99 8.71 15.21 -33.86
N ASP A 100 7.54 15.45 -33.25
CA ASP A 100 7.35 16.43 -32.17
C ASP A 100 7.70 15.84 -30.78
N VAL A 101 8.41 16.61 -29.96
CA VAL A 101 9.00 16.21 -28.67
C VAL A 101 8.12 16.51 -27.46
N CYS A 102 7.15 17.39 -27.64
CA CYS A 102 6.00 17.45 -26.79
C CYS A 102 5.15 16.20 -27.10
N MET A 103 5.08 15.73 -28.34
CA MET A 103 4.34 14.53 -28.73
C MET A 103 4.92 13.21 -28.16
N ARG A 104 4.03 12.26 -27.91
CA ARG A 104 4.33 10.90 -27.42
C ARG A 104 3.36 9.92 -28.05
N LEU A 105 3.83 8.76 -28.50
CA LEU A 105 2.90 7.67 -28.77
C LEU A 105 2.39 7.14 -27.43
N VAL A 106 1.29 7.73 -26.96
CA VAL A 106 0.54 7.32 -25.79
C VAL A 106 -0.16 6.02 -26.16
N VAL A 107 0.48 4.91 -25.79
CA VAL A 107 -0.17 3.61 -25.80
C VAL A 107 -0.72 3.38 -24.41
N LYS A 108 -2.04 3.22 -24.36
CA LYS A 108 -2.77 2.71 -23.22
C LYS A 108 -2.89 1.19 -23.42
N TYR A 109 -2.01 0.42 -22.78
CA TYR A 109 -1.98 -1.05 -22.79
C TYR A 109 -2.19 -1.61 -21.39
N ARG A 110 -2.80 -2.79 -21.21
CA ARG A 110 -2.90 -3.47 -19.90
C ARG A 110 -2.52 -4.92 -19.92
N MET A 111 -1.79 -5.42 -18.93
CA MET A 111 -1.42 -6.85 -18.86
C MET A 111 -2.61 -7.77 -18.56
N ILE A 112 -2.53 -9.01 -19.02
CA ILE A 112 -3.46 -10.13 -18.82
C ILE A 112 -2.60 -11.37 -18.47
N GLY A 113 -2.87 -12.02 -17.34
CA GLY A 113 -2.05 -13.12 -16.81
C GLY A 113 -0.77 -12.68 -16.09
N ASP A 114 -0.11 -13.65 -15.42
CA ASP A 114 0.94 -13.39 -14.43
C ASP A 114 2.32 -13.12 -15.02
N SER A 115 2.60 -13.70 -16.19
CA SER A 115 3.87 -13.50 -16.89
C SER A 115 3.89 -12.09 -17.49
N LYS A 116 4.60 -11.18 -16.84
CA LYS A 116 4.70 -9.75 -17.20
C LYS A 116 6.05 -9.46 -17.84
N PRO A 117 6.10 -8.85 -19.04
CA PRO A 117 7.37 -8.52 -19.68
C PRO A 117 8.12 -7.47 -18.88
N GLN A 118 9.45 -7.48 -18.96
CA GLN A 118 10.26 -6.38 -18.40
C GLN A 118 10.04 -5.10 -19.24
N THR A 119 9.88 -5.28 -20.55
CA THR A 119 9.77 -4.19 -21.52
C THR A 119 8.71 -4.44 -22.61
N LEU A 120 8.11 -3.36 -23.08
CA LEU A 120 7.27 -3.32 -24.28
C LEU A 120 7.90 -2.48 -25.38
N LYS A 121 7.54 -2.75 -26.65
CA LYS A 121 7.98 -2.02 -27.85
C LYS A 121 6.78 -1.77 -28.78
N ALA A 122 6.68 -0.61 -29.42
CA ALA A 122 5.65 -0.30 -30.42
C ALA A 122 6.20 -0.36 -31.86
N MET A 123 5.34 -0.61 -32.85
CA MET A 123 5.71 -0.66 -34.28
C MET A 123 4.61 -0.05 -35.18
N ILE A 124 5.03 0.67 -36.23
CA ILE A 124 4.20 1.28 -37.28
C ILE A 124 4.58 0.69 -38.65
N GLN A 125 3.62 0.53 -39.57
CA GLN A 125 3.86 0.04 -40.94
C GLN A 125 3.11 0.88 -42.00
N THR A 126 3.76 1.14 -43.14
CA THR A 126 3.21 1.94 -44.27
C THR A 126 2.58 1.08 -45.36
N MET A 127 1.83 1.72 -46.27
CA MET A 127 1.29 1.10 -47.50
C MET A 127 2.36 0.47 -48.40
N GLY A 128 3.57 1.06 -48.49
CA GLY A 128 4.72 0.48 -49.19
C GLY A 128 5.34 -0.75 -48.49
N LYS A 129 4.76 -1.20 -47.36
CA LYS A 129 5.18 -2.29 -46.47
C LYS A 129 6.44 -2.04 -45.63
N LYS A 130 7.04 -0.85 -45.69
CA LYS A 130 8.13 -0.40 -44.79
C LYS A 130 7.67 -0.44 -43.32
N GLN A 131 8.53 -0.87 -42.39
CA GLN A 131 8.24 -1.06 -40.95
C GLN A 131 9.18 -0.22 -40.07
N ILE A 132 8.68 0.30 -38.95
CA ILE A 132 9.39 1.22 -38.03
C ILE A 132 9.07 0.84 -36.58
N PHE A 133 10.05 0.87 -35.67
CA PHE A 133 9.92 0.41 -34.27
C PHE A 133 10.31 1.49 -33.26
N SER A 134 9.69 1.50 -32.07
CA SER A 134 10.05 2.38 -30.94
C SER A 134 11.27 1.84 -30.17
N LYS A 135 11.87 2.67 -29.31
CA LYS A 135 12.72 2.15 -28.23
C LYS A 135 11.87 1.27 -27.28
N PRO A 136 12.46 0.23 -26.65
CA PRO A 136 11.79 -0.49 -25.57
C PRO A 136 11.57 0.43 -24.38
N GLN A 137 10.43 0.26 -23.71
CA GLN A 137 10.07 0.98 -22.51
C GLN A 137 9.80 -0.01 -21.37
N SER A 138 10.29 0.31 -20.17
CA SER A 138 10.05 -0.47 -18.96
C SER A 138 8.60 -0.35 -18.52
N ILE A 139 7.95 -1.46 -18.18
CA ILE A 139 6.59 -1.39 -17.60
C ILE A 139 6.59 -0.75 -16.19
N HIS A 140 7.77 -0.55 -15.59
CA HIS A 140 7.96 0.12 -14.30
C HIS A 140 8.17 1.64 -14.42
N ASP A 141 8.62 2.12 -15.59
CA ASP A 141 8.77 3.56 -15.89
C ASP A 141 7.49 4.16 -16.51
N ALA A 142 6.52 3.30 -16.83
CA ALA A 142 5.23 3.71 -17.33
C ALA A 142 4.53 4.68 -16.36
N GLN A 143 3.89 5.73 -16.90
CA GLN A 143 2.85 6.36 -16.11
C GLN A 143 1.79 5.31 -15.91
N SER A 144 1.70 4.80 -14.71
CA SER A 144 0.60 3.92 -14.39
C SER A 144 -0.66 4.77 -14.38
N ILE A 145 -1.50 4.48 -15.37
CA ILE A 145 -2.89 4.89 -15.43
C ILE A 145 -3.65 3.66 -14.92
N GLU A 146 -4.93 3.54 -15.20
CA GLU A 146 -5.83 2.64 -14.50
C GLU A 146 -5.96 1.28 -15.17
N ASP A 147 -6.28 0.22 -14.44
CA ASP A 147 -6.68 -1.12 -14.98
C ASP A 147 -5.53 -2.00 -15.45
N GLY A 148 -4.32 -1.66 -15.01
CA GLY A 148 -3.12 -2.02 -15.72
C GLY A 148 -2.98 -1.27 -17.03
N TRP A 149 -3.94 -0.41 -17.46
CA TRP A 149 -3.70 0.58 -18.52
C TRP A 149 -2.59 1.47 -18.05
N GLN A 150 -1.41 1.18 -18.53
CA GLN A 150 -0.26 1.98 -18.25
C GLN A 150 -0.09 2.83 -19.49
N VAL A 151 -0.08 4.15 -19.31
CA VAL A 151 0.35 5.04 -20.38
C VAL A 151 1.86 4.98 -20.41
N LEU A 152 2.32 4.07 -21.26
CA LEU A 152 3.65 4.20 -21.81
C LEU A 152 3.62 5.26 -22.90
N ARG A 153 4.36 6.33 -22.63
CA ARG A 153 4.65 7.40 -23.57
C ARG A 153 5.84 6.97 -24.43
N PHE A 154 5.57 6.22 -25.49
CA PHE A 154 6.59 5.66 -26.38
C PHE A 154 7.23 6.73 -27.28
N THR A 155 8.51 6.50 -27.63
CA THR A 155 9.36 7.37 -28.47
C THR A 155 10.12 6.56 -29.52
N PHE A 156 10.29 7.11 -30.72
CA PHE A 156 10.86 6.44 -31.89
C PHE A 156 12.29 6.93 -32.23
N PRO A 157 13.14 6.12 -32.89
CA PRO A 157 14.44 6.54 -33.42
C PRO A 157 14.33 7.56 -34.56
N ASN A 158 15.31 8.47 -34.67
CA ASN A 158 15.26 9.61 -35.59
C ASN A 158 15.85 9.33 -36.99
N ASP A 159 16.38 8.14 -37.23
CA ASP A 159 17.09 7.73 -38.46
C ASP A 159 16.17 7.05 -39.50
N VAL A 160 14.85 7.09 -39.31
CA VAL A 160 13.88 6.37 -40.14
C VAL A 160 12.89 7.32 -40.82
N GLU A 161 13.10 7.58 -42.11
CA GLU A 161 12.25 8.47 -42.92
C GLU A 161 10.93 7.84 -43.38
N LEU A 162 9.89 8.67 -43.51
CA LEU A 162 8.58 8.38 -44.12
C LEU A 162 8.34 9.41 -45.23
N ASP A 163 7.96 8.97 -46.43
CA ASP A 163 7.66 9.89 -47.55
C ASP A 163 6.24 10.48 -47.43
N THR A 164 5.97 11.59 -48.12
CA THR A 164 4.64 12.23 -48.24
C THR A 164 3.55 11.33 -48.84
N ASP A 165 3.95 10.29 -49.58
CA ASP A 165 3.07 9.27 -50.13
C ASP A 165 2.97 8.00 -49.23
N ASP A 166 3.74 7.90 -48.14
CA ASP A 166 3.64 6.79 -47.18
C ASP A 166 2.44 6.98 -46.22
N VAL A 167 1.34 6.28 -46.50
CA VAL A 167 0.15 6.29 -45.63
C VAL A 167 0.24 5.17 -44.58
N VAL A 168 -0.09 5.48 -43.31
CA VAL A 168 -0.04 4.50 -42.20
C VAL A 168 -1.15 3.46 -42.35
N ALA A 169 -0.74 2.18 -42.37
CA ALA A 169 -1.64 1.04 -42.50
C ALA A 169 -1.92 0.35 -41.14
N ASN A 170 -0.89 0.14 -40.31
CA ASN A 170 -0.97 -0.67 -39.09
C ASN A 170 -0.19 -0.07 -37.90
N VAL A 171 -0.66 -0.37 -36.68
CA VAL A 171 0.08 -0.14 -35.42
C VAL A 171 0.05 -1.40 -34.54
N ARG A 172 1.17 -1.75 -33.89
CA ARG A 172 1.34 -2.95 -33.05
C ARG A 172 2.12 -2.65 -31.76
N VAL A 173 1.92 -3.50 -30.75
CA VAL A 173 2.69 -3.53 -29.48
C VAL A 173 3.24 -4.95 -29.29
N ILE A 174 4.48 -5.07 -28.79
CA ILE A 174 5.29 -6.30 -28.72
C ILE A 174 5.90 -6.47 -27.32
N ALA A 175 5.92 -7.70 -26.80
CA ALA A 175 6.46 -8.05 -25.47
C ALA A 175 7.72 -8.94 -25.53
N ASP A 176 8.57 -8.85 -24.50
CA ASP A 176 9.85 -9.57 -24.41
C ASP A 176 9.76 -11.01 -23.85
N GLN A 177 8.62 -11.41 -23.32
CA GLN A 177 8.31 -12.80 -22.96
C GLN A 177 6.84 -13.16 -23.23
N ALA A 178 6.49 -14.43 -23.01
CA ALA A 178 5.11 -14.87 -23.11
C ALA A 178 4.26 -14.10 -22.10
N CYS A 179 3.16 -13.51 -22.54
CA CYS A 179 2.22 -12.75 -21.73
C CYS A 179 0.91 -12.61 -22.51
N GLN A 180 -0.12 -12.08 -21.88
CA GLN A 180 -1.28 -11.58 -22.59
C GLN A 180 -1.45 -10.12 -22.16
N PHE A 181 -2.02 -9.25 -22.97
CA PHE A 181 -2.30 -7.86 -22.63
C PHE A 181 -3.43 -7.34 -23.51
N GLN A 182 -4.26 -6.42 -23.05
CA GLN A 182 -5.24 -5.72 -23.88
C GLN A 182 -4.69 -4.38 -24.31
N VAL A 183 -5.18 -3.85 -25.43
CA VAL A 183 -4.97 -2.47 -25.87
C VAL A 183 -6.34 -1.78 -25.96
N ASP A 184 -6.41 -0.51 -25.56
CA ASP A 184 -7.64 0.30 -25.54
C ASP A 184 -7.49 1.62 -26.28
N HIS A 185 -6.40 2.35 -26.04
CA HIS A 185 -6.11 3.62 -26.71
C HIS A 185 -4.71 3.62 -27.29
N ILE A 186 -4.57 4.16 -28.50
CA ILE A 186 -3.29 4.50 -29.08
C ILE A 186 -3.43 5.88 -29.72
N ALA A 187 -2.61 6.83 -29.31
CA ALA A 187 -2.57 8.19 -29.87
C ALA A 187 -1.16 8.76 -29.89
N VAL A 188 -0.96 9.85 -30.62
CA VAL A 188 0.26 10.67 -30.61
C VAL A 188 -0.07 11.99 -29.93
N ALA A 189 0.48 12.29 -28.73
CA ALA A 189 -0.01 13.32 -27.80
C ALA A 189 1.06 14.27 -27.24
N LYS A 190 0.88 15.57 -27.45
CA LYS A 190 1.77 16.73 -27.27
C LYS A 190 1.83 17.19 -25.83
N LEU A 191 2.97 17.71 -25.40
CA LEU A 191 3.42 18.38 -24.17
C LEU A 191 2.92 19.87 -23.92
N ARG A 192 2.43 20.39 -22.77
CA ARG A 192 1.97 21.84 -22.55
C ARG A 192 2.74 22.71 -21.53
N ASN A 193 2.16 23.85 -21.08
CA ASN A 193 2.92 25.04 -20.68
C ASN A 193 3.14 25.34 -19.18
N VAL A 194 2.57 24.65 -18.21
CA VAL A 194 3.01 24.82 -16.80
C VAL A 194 2.76 23.58 -15.95
N SER A 195 3.71 23.15 -15.12
CA SER A 195 3.58 22.03 -14.18
C SER A 195 3.58 22.52 -12.73
N VAL A 196 3.14 21.69 -11.78
CA VAL A 196 3.29 21.93 -10.33
C VAL A 196 3.49 20.61 -9.58
N HIS A 197 4.33 20.62 -8.56
CA HIS A 197 4.72 19.50 -7.71
C HIS A 197 4.99 19.97 -6.27
N VAL A 198 4.76 19.10 -5.29
CA VAL A 198 5.27 19.28 -3.93
C VAL A 198 6.52 18.44 -3.78
N THR A 199 7.57 19.00 -3.15
CA THR A 199 8.90 18.37 -3.14
C THR A 199 9.50 18.10 -1.77
N ASN A 200 8.79 18.41 -0.68
CA ASN A 200 9.17 18.02 0.68
C ASN A 200 8.27 16.92 1.25
N PRO A 201 8.70 16.19 2.29
CA PRO A 201 7.94 15.09 2.89
C PRO A 201 6.56 15.52 3.39
N THR A 202 5.57 14.64 3.30
CA THR A 202 4.18 14.91 3.73
C THR A 202 4.05 15.32 5.20
N SER A 203 4.97 14.88 6.06
CA SER A 203 5.06 15.29 7.47
C SER A 203 5.36 16.78 7.68
N GLU A 204 5.98 17.46 6.70
CA GLU A 204 6.30 18.89 6.79
C GLU A 204 5.19 19.80 6.26
N HIS A 205 4.28 19.28 5.42
CA HIS A 205 3.40 20.06 4.54
C HIS A 205 2.59 21.13 5.24
N ILE A 206 2.25 20.93 6.51
CA ILE A 206 1.45 21.85 7.33
C ILE A 206 2.27 22.96 8.01
N LYS A 207 3.59 22.79 8.21
CA LYS A 207 4.49 23.87 8.64
C LYS A 207 4.99 24.63 7.42
N THR A 208 5.35 23.90 6.37
CA THR A 208 5.97 24.40 5.15
C THR A 208 5.62 23.50 3.98
N LEU A 209 5.00 24.06 2.95
CA LEU A 209 4.82 23.37 1.67
C LEU A 209 5.88 23.85 0.70
N GLN A 210 6.84 22.98 0.33
CA GLN A 210 7.83 23.28 -0.70
C GLN A 210 7.26 22.92 -2.07
N ILE A 211 6.82 23.94 -2.79
CA ILE A 211 6.23 23.82 -4.12
C ILE A 211 7.31 24.08 -5.17
N LYS A 212 7.38 23.25 -6.22
CA LYS A 212 8.21 23.50 -7.41
C LYS A 212 7.41 23.20 -8.68
N GLY A 213 7.74 23.86 -9.78
CA GLY A 213 7.14 23.56 -11.08
C GLY A 213 7.87 24.21 -12.24
N LYS A 214 7.41 23.90 -13.45
CA LYS A 214 7.97 24.38 -14.72
C LYS A 214 6.96 25.20 -15.51
N THR A 215 7.41 26.05 -16.42
CA THR A 215 6.58 26.82 -17.36
C THR A 215 7.23 26.82 -18.76
N LEU A 216 6.45 26.73 -19.85
CA LEU A 216 7.00 26.84 -21.23
C LEU A 216 7.59 28.24 -21.46
N SER A 217 6.93 29.27 -20.93
CA SER A 217 7.43 30.64 -20.93
C SER A 217 8.53 30.83 -19.87
N LYS A 218 9.70 31.37 -20.26
CA LYS A 218 10.87 31.53 -19.37
C LYS A 218 10.71 32.54 -18.24
N LYS A 219 9.88 33.55 -18.42
CA LYS A 219 9.48 34.50 -17.39
C LYS A 219 7.97 34.60 -17.45
N ALA A 220 7.30 34.07 -16.44
CA ALA A 220 5.86 34.13 -16.30
C ALA A 220 5.52 34.40 -14.85
N LYS A 221 4.49 35.21 -14.60
CA LYS A 221 3.84 35.21 -13.30
C LYS A 221 3.11 33.88 -13.15
N VAL A 222 3.54 33.08 -12.18
CA VAL A 222 2.91 31.82 -11.81
C VAL A 222 2.01 32.09 -10.63
N PHE A 223 0.73 31.88 -10.84
CA PHE A 223 -0.31 32.06 -9.86
C PHE A 223 -0.54 30.73 -9.16
N LEU A 224 0.08 30.56 -7.98
CA LEU A 224 -0.03 29.38 -7.15
C LEU A 224 -1.19 29.50 -6.18
N LYS A 225 -2.17 28.62 -6.33
CA LYS A 225 -3.40 28.65 -5.54
C LYS A 225 -3.55 27.33 -4.80
N ILE A 226 -3.67 27.43 -3.48
CA ILE A 226 -4.17 26.37 -2.61
C ILE A 226 -5.68 26.58 -2.48
N ILE A 227 -6.43 25.51 -2.67
CA ILE A 227 -7.85 25.44 -2.32
C ILE A 227 -7.94 24.53 -1.11
N ASP A 228 -8.40 25.06 0.02
CA ASP A 228 -8.57 24.29 1.25
C ASP A 228 -9.85 23.44 1.21
N ALA A 229 -10.00 22.49 2.13
CA ALA A 229 -11.15 21.59 2.15
C ALA A 229 -12.50 22.29 2.49
N THR A 230 -12.49 23.57 2.89
CA THR A 230 -13.72 24.40 2.99
C THR A 230 -14.08 25.08 1.66
N GLY A 231 -13.25 24.91 0.62
CA GLY A 231 -13.38 25.57 -0.68
C GLY A 231 -12.83 27.00 -0.72
N LYS A 232 -12.26 27.49 0.39
CA LYS A 232 -11.64 28.81 0.44
C LYS A 232 -10.32 28.78 -0.33
N LYS A 233 -10.11 29.82 -1.14
CA LYS A 233 -9.02 29.93 -2.10
C LYS A 233 -7.97 30.88 -1.57
N HIS A 234 -6.73 30.41 -1.55
CA HIS A 234 -5.57 31.18 -1.10
C HIS A 234 -4.60 31.25 -2.26
N LEU A 235 -4.08 32.45 -2.54
CA LEU A 235 -3.27 32.72 -3.72
C LEU A 235 -1.93 33.32 -3.28
N LYS A 236 -0.83 32.74 -3.77
CA LYS A 236 0.47 33.40 -3.85
C LYS A 236 0.86 33.52 -5.32
N VAL A 237 1.61 34.56 -5.65
CA VAL A 237 2.19 34.74 -6.99
C VAL A 237 3.69 34.63 -6.86
N VAL A 238 4.30 33.82 -7.70
CA VAL A 238 5.75 33.69 -7.82
C VAL A 238 6.14 33.91 -9.27
N ASP A 239 7.14 34.74 -9.52
CA ASP A 239 7.69 34.89 -10.86
C ASP A 239 8.53 33.64 -11.20
N SER A 240 8.27 32.99 -12.33
CA SER A 240 9.15 31.94 -12.83
C SER A 240 10.46 32.57 -13.30
N ALA A 241 11.56 32.10 -12.72
CA ALA A 241 12.91 32.43 -13.14
C ALA A 241 13.37 31.32 -14.08
N ASN A 242 13.49 31.63 -15.37
CA ASN A 242 13.98 30.73 -16.42
C ASN A 242 13.12 29.47 -16.65
N GLY A 243 11.79 29.62 -16.64
CA GLY A 243 10.87 28.52 -16.94
C GLY A 243 10.71 27.53 -15.80
N THR A 244 11.22 27.86 -14.62
CA THR A 244 11.01 27.13 -13.37
C THR A 244 10.57 28.12 -12.30
N TYR A 245 9.85 27.62 -11.31
CA TYR A 245 9.49 28.39 -10.14
C TYR A 245 9.54 27.50 -8.91
N SER A 246 9.76 28.11 -7.76
CA SER A 246 9.70 27.46 -6.46
C SER A 246 9.11 28.42 -5.44
N LEU A 247 8.23 27.91 -4.59
CA LEU A 247 7.64 28.65 -3.49
C LEU A 247 7.70 27.77 -2.24
N THR A 248 8.41 28.23 -1.21
CA THR A 248 8.14 27.75 0.15
C THR A 248 6.92 28.52 0.65
N TRP A 249 5.87 27.80 1.00
CA TRP A 249 4.69 28.37 1.62
C TRP A 249 4.69 27.99 3.10
N ASP A 250 5.22 28.87 3.94
CA ASP A 250 5.20 28.74 5.40
C ASP A 250 3.76 28.93 5.92
N ASN A 251 3.38 28.10 6.91
CA ASN A 251 2.03 27.96 7.44
C ASN A 251 0.97 27.99 6.32
N PRO A 252 1.05 27.03 5.37
CA PRO A 252 0.15 26.99 4.23
C PRO A 252 -1.28 26.70 4.72
N PRO A 253 -2.30 27.32 4.11
CA PRO A 253 -3.67 27.22 4.57
C PRO A 253 -4.31 25.90 4.13
N LEU A 254 -3.79 24.79 4.67
CA LEU A 254 -4.32 23.45 4.51
C LEU A 254 -5.36 23.22 5.61
N THR A 255 -6.52 22.69 5.26
CA THR A 255 -7.46 22.18 6.26
C THR A 255 -6.88 20.92 6.88
N LEU A 256 -6.82 20.90 8.21
CA LEU A 256 -6.26 19.79 8.98
C LEU A 256 -7.04 18.50 8.78
N GLN A 257 -6.31 17.39 8.68
CA GLN A 257 -6.81 16.03 8.46
C GLN A 257 -7.77 15.90 7.25
N LYS A 258 -7.52 16.70 6.20
CA LYS A 258 -8.24 16.69 4.91
C LYS A 258 -7.26 16.84 3.75
N GLU A 259 -7.69 16.38 2.57
CA GLU A 259 -7.02 16.74 1.32
C GLU A 259 -7.32 18.19 0.94
N ASN A 260 -6.33 18.83 0.32
CA ASN A 260 -6.37 20.18 -0.23
C ASN A 260 -5.77 20.14 -1.64
N THR A 261 -6.09 21.10 -2.49
CA THR A 261 -5.62 21.11 -3.89
C THR A 261 -4.61 22.23 -4.13
N LEU A 262 -3.42 21.88 -4.60
CA LEU A 262 -2.41 22.79 -5.09
C LEU A 262 -2.50 22.89 -6.62
N THR A 263 -2.58 24.12 -7.12
CA THR A 263 -2.79 24.43 -8.54
C THR A 263 -1.84 25.53 -9.01
N ALA A 264 -1.50 25.57 -10.30
CA ALA A 264 -0.66 26.61 -10.90
C ALA A 264 -1.14 27.03 -12.30
N HIS A 265 -1.02 28.32 -12.63
CA HIS A 265 -1.23 28.81 -14.00
C HIS A 265 -0.31 29.99 -14.33
N ILE A 266 -0.14 30.26 -15.62
CA ILE A 266 0.61 31.41 -16.16
C ILE A 266 -0.28 32.32 -17.01
N ASN A 267 0.24 33.50 -17.40
CA ASN A 267 -0.51 34.53 -18.12
C ASN A 267 -1.80 34.91 -17.37
N LYS A 268 -2.97 34.92 -18.03
CA LYS A 268 -4.27 35.06 -17.35
C LYS A 268 -4.84 33.73 -16.83
N GLY A 269 -4.15 32.61 -17.10
CA GLY A 269 -4.68 31.26 -16.91
C GLY A 269 -5.82 30.90 -17.87
N ASN A 270 -6.04 31.69 -18.93
CA ASN A 270 -7.17 31.50 -19.85
C ASN A 270 -6.95 30.34 -20.84
N GLU A 271 -5.71 30.07 -21.22
CA GLU A 271 -5.36 28.96 -22.12
C GLU A 271 -5.09 27.69 -21.31
N VAL A 272 -5.60 26.54 -21.76
CA VAL A 272 -5.36 25.24 -21.10
C VAL A 272 -3.88 24.88 -21.11
N MET A 273 -3.18 25.29 -22.17
CA MET A 273 -1.74 25.28 -22.32
C MET A 273 -1.07 25.86 -21.06
N ASP A 274 -1.55 27.03 -20.62
CA ASP A 274 -1.02 27.83 -19.53
C ASP A 274 -1.56 27.44 -18.13
N GLN A 275 -2.11 26.23 -17.98
CA GLN A 275 -2.54 25.65 -16.70
C GLN A 275 -1.86 24.31 -16.41
N ALA A 276 -1.64 24.04 -15.11
CA ALA A 276 -0.96 22.84 -14.64
C ALA A 276 -1.85 21.64 -14.38
N ILE A 277 -1.20 20.48 -14.27
CA ILE A 277 -1.80 19.30 -13.66
C ILE A 277 -1.75 19.52 -12.15
N ASP A 278 -2.92 19.63 -11.54
CA ASP A 278 -3.09 19.90 -10.10
C ASP A 278 -2.53 18.76 -9.23
N GLN A 279 -2.22 19.09 -7.96
CA GLN A 279 -1.61 18.17 -6.98
C GLN A 279 -2.44 18.11 -5.70
N ASN A 280 -2.65 16.91 -5.16
CA ASN A 280 -3.27 16.72 -3.85
C ASN A 280 -2.25 16.92 -2.72
N VAL A 281 -2.67 17.61 -1.67
CA VAL A 281 -1.85 17.93 -0.49
C VAL A 281 -2.68 17.68 0.77
N PHE A 282 -2.38 16.60 1.49
CA PHE A 282 -3.07 16.30 2.74
C PHE A 282 -2.54 17.19 3.87
N GLY A 283 -3.45 17.91 4.54
CA GLY A 283 -3.12 18.78 5.67
C GLY A 283 -2.91 17.97 6.94
N TYR A 284 -1.77 17.27 7.07
CA TYR A 284 -1.43 16.58 8.31
C TYR A 284 -1.44 17.55 9.49
N GLN A 285 -1.77 17.07 10.68
CA GLN A 285 -1.73 17.90 11.86
C GLN A 285 -0.30 18.09 12.39
N THR A 286 0.03 19.32 12.80
CA THR A 286 1.31 19.67 13.44
C THR A 286 1.32 19.28 14.91
N ASP A 287 0.33 19.75 15.67
CA ASP A 287 0.11 19.37 17.05
C ASP A 287 -0.50 17.97 17.08
N THR A 288 0.36 16.99 17.31
CA THR A 288 -0.01 15.59 17.44
C THR A 288 0.15 15.09 18.88
N ASP A 289 0.38 15.99 19.86
CA ASP A 289 0.61 15.60 21.25
C ASP A 289 -0.65 14.97 21.91
N HIS A 290 -1.83 15.29 21.37
CA HIS A 290 -3.09 14.63 21.68
C HIS A 290 -3.22 13.18 21.18
N LEU A 291 -2.41 12.74 20.20
CA LEU A 291 -2.44 11.39 19.62
C LEU A 291 -1.53 10.39 20.34
N TRP A 292 -0.63 10.84 21.21
CA TRP A 292 0.27 9.92 21.90
C TRP A 292 -0.49 9.03 22.88
N LEU A 293 -0.14 7.75 22.85
CA LEU A 293 -0.60 6.75 23.79
C LEU A 293 0.53 6.40 24.75
N LYS A 294 0.18 6.05 25.98
CA LYS A 294 1.12 5.56 26.98
C LYS A 294 0.48 4.50 27.86
N VAL A 295 1.29 3.76 28.62
CA VAL A 295 0.81 2.85 29.66
C VAL A 295 0.56 3.64 30.96
N GLU A 296 -0.58 3.39 31.62
CA GLU A 296 -0.87 3.88 32.97
C GLU A 296 -1.63 2.79 33.74
N GLY A 297 -0.93 2.11 34.67
CA GLY A 297 -1.41 0.88 35.29
C GLY A 297 -1.71 -0.21 34.26
N ARG A 298 -2.77 -0.98 34.46
CA ARG A 298 -3.19 -2.08 33.57
C ARG A 298 -3.70 -1.67 32.17
N HIS A 299 -3.65 -0.39 31.79
CA HIS A 299 -4.23 0.12 30.54
C HIS A 299 -3.21 0.86 29.67
N ILE A 300 -3.38 0.77 28.35
CA ILE A 300 -2.93 1.83 27.44
C ILE A 300 -3.95 2.97 27.55
N VAL A 301 -3.49 4.21 27.66
CA VAL A 301 -4.34 5.40 27.80
C VAL A 301 -3.99 6.47 26.78
N THR A 302 -4.98 7.25 26.39
CA THR A 302 -4.84 8.46 25.57
C THR A 302 -4.10 9.58 26.32
N SER A 303 -3.62 10.57 25.57
CA SER A 303 -2.93 11.74 26.10
C SER A 303 -3.85 12.59 27.00
N GLU A 304 -3.27 13.31 27.97
CA GLU A 304 -4.00 14.34 28.73
C GLU A 304 -4.46 15.50 27.83
N LEU A 305 -3.81 15.68 26.68
CA LEU A 305 -4.11 16.68 25.67
C LEU A 305 -5.18 16.23 24.66
N SER A 306 -5.62 14.97 24.74
CA SER A 306 -6.79 14.50 24.00
C SER A 306 -8.05 15.23 24.47
N LYS A 307 -9.02 15.36 23.57
CA LYS A 307 -10.32 16.03 23.80
C LYS A 307 -11.02 15.58 25.07
N ASP A 308 -11.03 14.27 25.30
CA ASP A 308 -11.68 13.62 26.44
C ASP A 308 -10.67 13.27 27.57
N GLY A 309 -9.47 13.84 27.51
CA GLY A 309 -8.35 13.57 28.41
C GLY A 309 -7.82 12.14 28.31
N LYS A 310 -7.26 11.63 29.41
CA LYS A 310 -6.90 10.21 29.56
C LYS A 310 -8.14 9.33 29.60
N GLN A 311 -8.27 8.46 28.61
CA GLN A 311 -9.23 7.37 28.54
C GLN A 311 -8.49 6.08 28.17
N PRO A 312 -8.97 4.90 28.60
CA PRO A 312 -8.44 3.62 28.10
C PRO A 312 -8.52 3.56 26.57
N PHE A 313 -7.38 3.27 25.94
CA PHE A 313 -7.29 3.01 24.50
C PHE A 313 -7.19 1.51 24.27
N ILE A 314 -8.24 0.90 23.71
CA ILE A 314 -8.27 -0.52 23.35
C ILE A 314 -7.97 -0.63 21.85
N PRO A 315 -6.75 -1.05 21.46
CA PRO A 315 -6.41 -1.30 20.07
C PRO A 315 -7.06 -2.59 19.58
N VAL A 316 -7.76 -2.52 18.46
CA VAL A 316 -8.42 -3.65 17.77
C VAL A 316 -8.06 -3.62 16.29
N GLY A 317 -7.54 -4.72 15.76
CA GLY A 317 -6.84 -4.70 14.49
C GLY A 317 -6.59 -6.04 13.81
N VAL A 318 -5.75 -5.99 12.78
CA VAL A 318 -5.30 -7.15 11.99
C VAL A 318 -3.78 -7.07 11.72
N GLY A 319 -3.15 -8.23 11.59
CA GLY A 319 -1.80 -8.37 11.06
C GLY A 319 -1.78 -8.18 9.54
N TYR A 320 -0.98 -7.24 9.05
CA TYR A 320 -0.78 -6.97 7.62
C TYR A 320 0.60 -7.46 7.15
N ALA A 321 0.71 -8.75 6.85
CA ALA A 321 1.93 -9.39 6.34
C ALA A 321 2.20 -9.04 4.85
N ARG A 322 2.54 -7.77 4.64
CA ARG A 322 2.75 -7.10 3.35
C ARG A 322 3.85 -7.76 2.51
N ASN A 323 3.54 -8.09 1.26
CA ASN A 323 4.38 -8.85 0.33
C ASN A 323 4.85 -10.23 0.83
N VAL A 324 4.18 -10.79 1.85
CA VAL A 324 4.43 -12.15 2.38
C VAL A 324 3.18 -13.02 2.23
N ILE A 325 2.06 -12.58 2.81
CA ILE A 325 0.74 -13.26 2.68
C ILE A 325 -0.13 -12.56 1.62
N ILE A 326 -0.01 -11.23 1.53
CA ILE A 326 -0.86 -10.36 0.69
C ILE A 326 0.01 -9.28 0.00
N PRO A 327 -0.24 -8.91 -1.27
CA PRO A 327 0.52 -7.84 -1.93
C PRO A 327 0.40 -6.47 -1.23
N ALA A 328 1.34 -5.57 -1.52
CA ALA A 328 1.27 -4.16 -1.15
C ALA A 328 0.02 -3.47 -1.74
N GLN A 329 -0.89 -3.04 -0.86
CA GLN A 329 -2.13 -2.32 -1.19
C GLN A 329 -2.58 -1.48 0.02
N ASP A 330 -1.65 -0.67 0.52
CA ASP A 330 -1.69 -0.05 1.86
C ASP A 330 -2.97 0.76 2.12
N GLU A 331 -3.43 1.53 1.13
CA GLU A 331 -4.71 2.27 1.17
C GLU A 331 -5.94 1.35 1.28
N ALA A 332 -5.96 0.24 0.54
CA ALA A 332 -7.08 -0.69 0.56
C ALA A 332 -7.16 -1.44 1.88
N VAL A 333 -6.02 -1.75 2.50
CA VAL A 333 -5.95 -2.34 3.85
C VAL A 333 -6.42 -1.34 4.90
N ALA A 334 -5.96 -0.09 4.85
CA ALA A 334 -6.42 0.94 5.79
C ALA A 334 -7.94 1.19 5.65
N ALA A 335 -8.46 1.33 4.43
CA ALA A 335 -9.89 1.47 4.18
C ALA A 335 -10.70 0.25 4.65
N PHE A 336 -10.21 -0.97 4.44
CA PHE A 336 -10.82 -2.20 4.95
C PHE A 336 -10.85 -2.23 6.49
N CYS A 337 -9.77 -1.83 7.14
CA CYS A 337 -9.73 -1.73 8.60
C CYS A 337 -10.82 -0.77 9.12
N LYS A 338 -10.98 0.41 8.50
CA LYS A 338 -12.05 1.35 8.89
C LYS A 338 -13.46 0.83 8.59
N SER A 339 -13.68 0.13 7.49
CA SER A 339 -15.00 -0.47 7.20
C SER A 339 -15.38 -1.57 8.19
N MET A 340 -14.38 -2.21 8.82
CA MET A 340 -14.52 -3.19 9.88
C MET A 340 -14.45 -2.62 11.30
N HIS A 341 -14.52 -1.29 11.46
CA HIS A 341 -14.41 -0.59 12.75
C HIS A 341 -13.10 -0.84 13.52
N LEU A 342 -12.05 -1.31 12.84
CA LEU A 342 -10.71 -1.48 13.41
C LEU A 342 -10.02 -0.11 13.56
N ASN A 343 -9.15 0.01 14.55
CA ASN A 343 -8.40 1.23 14.85
C ASN A 343 -6.87 1.06 14.76
N THR A 344 -6.38 -0.18 14.55
CA THR A 344 -4.95 -0.49 14.55
C THR A 344 -4.57 -1.49 13.44
N ILE A 345 -3.37 -1.36 12.87
CA ILE A 345 -2.72 -2.34 11.99
C ILE A 345 -1.46 -2.86 12.70
N ARG A 346 -1.28 -4.17 12.85
CA ARG A 346 0.04 -4.75 13.19
C ARG A 346 0.79 -4.99 11.89
N LEU A 347 1.96 -4.38 11.73
CA LEU A 347 2.79 -4.48 10.53
C LEU A 347 4.06 -5.30 10.82
N PRO A 348 4.06 -6.60 10.46
CA PRO A 348 5.27 -7.38 10.30
C PRO A 348 6.25 -6.70 9.34
N PHE A 349 7.43 -6.38 9.86
CA PHE A 349 8.55 -5.85 9.08
C PHE A 349 9.86 -6.51 9.53
N TYR A 350 10.92 -6.35 8.74
CA TYR A 350 12.13 -7.13 8.88
C TYR A 350 13.35 -6.23 9.05
N LEU A 351 14.15 -6.49 10.09
CA LEU A 351 15.37 -5.72 10.35
C LEU A 351 16.56 -6.26 9.56
N ARG A 352 16.82 -7.57 9.65
CA ARG A 352 18.06 -8.20 9.13
C ARG A 352 17.87 -8.80 7.74
N TYR A 353 16.86 -9.66 7.56
CA TYR A 353 16.60 -10.43 6.34
C TYR A 353 15.10 -10.49 6.05
N PHE A 354 14.70 -10.26 4.81
CA PHE A 354 13.28 -10.27 4.45
C PHE A 354 12.75 -11.71 4.43
N ASN A 355 11.76 -12.01 5.27
CA ASN A 355 11.17 -13.35 5.39
C ASN A 355 12.23 -14.48 5.45
N ASN A 356 13.17 -14.35 6.41
CA ASN A 356 14.24 -15.30 6.69
C ASN A 356 15.24 -15.62 5.54
N ARG A 357 15.25 -14.85 4.44
CA ARG A 357 16.19 -15.00 3.31
C ARG A 357 17.60 -14.55 3.65
N THR A 358 18.37 -15.39 4.35
CA THR A 358 19.67 -14.97 4.92
C THR A 358 20.81 -14.74 3.93
N HIS A 359 20.57 -14.92 2.63
CA HIS A 359 21.47 -14.52 1.54
C HIS A 359 21.18 -13.10 0.99
N GLU A 360 20.08 -12.47 1.42
CA GLU A 360 19.61 -11.15 0.99
C GLU A 360 19.42 -10.24 2.22
N PRO A 361 20.51 -9.64 2.75
CA PRO A 361 20.40 -8.69 3.87
C PRO A 361 19.67 -7.41 3.44
N ILE A 362 18.91 -6.83 4.36
CA ILE A 362 18.11 -5.63 4.13
C ILE A 362 18.96 -4.35 4.28
N ASP A 363 18.89 -3.47 3.27
CA ASP A 363 19.12 -2.02 3.44
C ASP A 363 17.95 -1.46 4.26
N LEU A 364 18.20 -1.21 5.55
CA LEU A 364 17.18 -0.84 6.51
C LEU A 364 16.53 0.50 6.14
N ASP A 365 17.34 1.51 5.84
CA ASP A 365 16.87 2.85 5.50
C ASP A 365 16.00 2.87 4.23
N TYR A 366 16.35 2.06 3.22
CA TYR A 366 15.50 1.86 2.06
C TYR A 366 14.22 1.08 2.40
N HIS A 367 14.29 0.07 3.27
CA HIS A 367 13.14 -0.69 3.73
C HIS A 367 12.14 0.18 4.50
N LEU A 368 12.59 1.04 5.43
CA LEU A 368 11.71 1.96 6.15
C LEU A 368 10.95 2.86 5.17
N ARG A 369 11.66 3.54 4.26
CA ARG A 369 11.07 4.44 3.26
C ARG A 369 10.11 3.79 2.25
N THR A 370 10.30 2.52 1.91
CA THR A 370 9.56 1.85 0.80
C THR A 370 8.61 0.75 1.25
N PHE A 371 8.71 0.33 2.52
CA PHE A 371 7.88 -0.72 3.10
C PHE A 371 7.05 -0.24 4.28
N VAL A 372 7.62 0.56 5.19
CA VAL A 372 6.96 1.00 6.43
C VAL A 372 6.26 2.35 6.27
N ASP A 373 6.97 3.36 5.75
CA ASP A 373 6.41 4.71 5.53
C ASP A 373 5.09 4.70 4.74
N PRO A 374 4.91 3.94 3.63
CA PRO A 374 3.63 3.90 2.91
C PRO A 374 2.45 3.43 3.76
N VAL A 375 2.67 2.47 4.67
CA VAL A 375 1.63 1.94 5.57
C VAL A 375 1.26 2.97 6.64
N ILE A 376 2.26 3.65 7.22
CA ILE A 376 2.04 4.74 8.18
C ILE A 376 1.25 5.87 7.51
N GLN A 377 1.62 6.28 6.29
CA GLN A 377 0.92 7.35 5.58
C GLN A 377 -0.54 6.99 5.26
N ALA A 378 -0.84 5.73 4.91
CA ALA A 378 -2.22 5.25 4.77
C ALA A 378 -2.95 5.26 6.14
N ALA A 379 -2.35 4.71 7.19
CA ALA A 379 -2.90 4.70 8.54
C ALA A 379 -3.27 6.11 9.04
N LYS A 380 -2.41 7.11 8.78
CA LYS A 380 -2.66 8.54 9.08
C LYS A 380 -3.92 9.07 8.40
N ARG A 381 -4.08 8.84 7.09
CA ARG A 381 -5.25 9.33 6.32
C ARG A 381 -6.58 8.71 6.76
N HIS A 382 -6.53 7.46 7.26
CA HIS A 382 -7.72 6.72 7.70
C HIS A 382 -8.00 6.85 9.21
N GLY A 383 -7.08 7.43 9.99
CA GLY A 383 -7.17 7.44 11.45
C GLY A 383 -7.07 6.03 12.01
N LEU A 384 -5.89 5.42 11.85
CA LEU A 384 -5.47 4.13 12.39
C LEU A 384 -4.09 4.29 13.03
N TYR A 385 -3.80 3.55 14.09
CA TYR A 385 -2.44 3.35 14.55
C TYR A 385 -1.75 2.18 13.85
N VAL A 386 -0.41 2.12 13.92
CA VAL A 386 0.42 1.02 13.45
C VAL A 386 1.27 0.47 14.60
N ILE A 387 1.24 -0.84 14.85
CA ILE A 387 2.28 -1.52 15.65
C ILE A 387 3.37 -2.00 14.69
N LEU A 388 4.63 -1.63 14.93
CA LEU A 388 5.75 -2.13 14.14
C LEU A 388 6.28 -3.42 14.76
N ASP A 389 5.99 -4.55 14.13
CA ASP A 389 6.40 -5.88 14.59
C ASP A 389 7.67 -6.34 13.88
N CYS A 390 8.77 -6.46 14.63
CA CYS A 390 9.98 -7.10 14.12
C CYS A 390 9.74 -8.60 14.01
N HIS A 391 9.29 -9.02 12.83
CA HIS A 391 8.92 -10.39 12.49
C HIS A 391 10.15 -11.24 12.21
N SER A 392 11.05 -11.26 13.19
CA SER A 392 12.28 -12.05 13.27
C SER A 392 12.17 -12.98 14.47
N TYR A 393 12.93 -14.07 14.44
CA TYR A 393 12.93 -15.08 15.50
C TYR A 393 14.34 -15.21 16.09
N PHE A 394 14.44 -15.25 17.42
CA PHE A 394 15.70 -15.49 18.15
C PHE A 394 16.23 -16.93 17.99
N SER A 395 15.32 -17.85 17.73
CA SER A 395 15.51 -19.30 17.50
C SER A 395 15.53 -19.62 15.99
N GLY A 396 15.26 -20.88 15.61
CA GLY A 396 15.50 -21.39 14.26
C GLY A 396 14.59 -20.82 13.15
N GLN A 397 14.75 -21.34 11.92
CA GLN A 397 13.99 -20.85 10.77
C GLN A 397 12.51 -21.23 10.86
N VAL A 398 11.66 -20.29 11.27
CA VAL A 398 10.23 -20.41 11.03
C VAL A 398 9.95 -20.20 9.54
N ASN A 399 9.13 -21.09 9.00
CA ASN A 399 8.51 -20.95 7.68
C ASN A 399 7.03 -20.68 7.95
N GLU A 400 6.53 -19.50 7.60
CA GLU A 400 5.15 -19.07 7.89
C GLU A 400 4.09 -20.06 7.40
N ALA A 401 4.35 -20.77 6.30
CA ALA A 401 3.44 -21.77 5.74
C ALA A 401 3.60 -23.18 6.36
N LYS A 402 4.49 -23.37 7.35
CA LYS A 402 4.85 -24.65 7.99
C LYS A 402 5.24 -24.52 9.48
N ALA A 403 4.85 -23.44 10.16
CA ALA A 403 5.23 -23.17 11.54
C ALA A 403 4.87 -24.34 12.49
N ARG A 404 5.55 -24.41 13.65
CA ARG A 404 5.37 -25.41 14.74
C ARG A 404 5.90 -26.83 14.53
N GLN A 405 6.71 -27.11 13.49
CA GLN A 405 7.53 -28.34 13.47
C GLN A 405 8.72 -28.20 14.44
N SER A 406 8.97 -29.23 15.28
CA SER A 406 9.91 -29.09 16.40
C SER A 406 11.32 -28.72 15.94
N GLN A 407 11.80 -27.57 16.41
CA GLN A 407 13.16 -27.13 16.19
C GLN A 407 13.98 -27.49 17.43
N LYS A 408 15.30 -27.65 17.25
CA LYS A 408 16.17 -28.03 18.37
C LYS A 408 16.43 -26.79 19.22
N ASN A 409 16.37 -26.94 20.54
CA ASN A 409 16.67 -25.92 21.56
C ASN A 409 18.08 -25.28 21.41
N VAL A 410 18.23 -24.39 20.43
CA VAL A 410 19.49 -23.73 20.07
C VAL A 410 19.14 -22.33 19.57
N SER A 411 19.62 -21.30 20.28
CA SER A 411 19.59 -19.92 19.77
C SER A 411 20.27 -19.85 18.40
N ARG A 412 19.66 -19.17 17.44
CA ARG A 412 20.31 -18.92 16.14
C ARG A 412 21.28 -17.74 16.23
N TRP A 413 21.12 -16.85 17.20
CA TRP A 413 21.93 -15.65 17.33
C TRP A 413 23.00 -15.83 18.40
N ASP A 414 24.22 -15.49 18.02
CA ASP A 414 25.33 -15.16 18.88
C ASP A 414 25.25 -13.68 19.30
N GLU A 415 26.25 -13.22 20.06
CA GLU A 415 26.36 -11.84 20.50
C GLU A 415 26.35 -10.84 19.34
N ASP A 416 27.00 -11.15 18.21
CA ASP A 416 27.01 -10.29 17.03
C ASP A 416 25.61 -10.19 16.39
N GLY A 417 24.87 -11.30 16.30
CA GLY A 417 23.49 -11.30 15.82
C GLY A 417 22.52 -10.52 16.70
N VAL A 418 22.70 -10.58 18.04
CA VAL A 418 21.92 -9.77 19.00
C VAL A 418 22.28 -8.29 18.88
N ASN A 419 23.57 -7.95 18.82
CA ASN A 419 24.03 -6.57 18.68
C ASN A 419 23.60 -5.97 17.32
N GLU A 420 23.59 -6.73 16.23
CA GLU A 420 23.06 -6.28 14.94
C GLU A 420 21.56 -5.94 15.05
N TRP A 421 20.76 -6.81 15.68
CA TRP A 421 19.34 -6.56 15.89
C TRP A 421 19.08 -5.33 16.78
N ILE A 422 19.84 -5.14 17.87
CA ILE A 422 19.77 -3.94 18.72
C ILE A 422 20.11 -2.68 17.91
N ASN A 423 21.24 -2.66 17.19
CA ASN A 423 21.67 -1.50 16.41
C ASN A 423 20.65 -1.13 15.32
N ARG A 424 20.04 -2.13 14.67
CA ARG A 424 18.95 -1.90 13.70
C ARG A 424 17.68 -1.37 14.38
N TRP A 425 17.32 -1.84 15.57
CA TRP A 425 16.21 -1.29 16.35
C TRP A 425 16.43 0.16 16.78
N VAL A 426 17.64 0.52 17.22
CA VAL A 426 18.00 1.92 17.51
C VAL A 426 17.78 2.78 16.27
N ARG A 427 18.21 2.32 15.09
CA ARG A 427 18.01 3.06 13.83
C ARG A 427 16.52 3.25 13.48
N VAL A 428 15.67 2.26 13.75
CA VAL A 428 14.20 2.39 13.58
C VAL A 428 13.63 3.41 14.56
N ALA A 429 14.00 3.31 15.85
CA ALA A 429 13.52 4.23 16.88
C ALA A 429 13.97 5.68 16.60
N GLU A 430 15.22 5.91 16.19
CA GLU A 430 15.71 7.23 15.75
C GLU A 430 14.89 7.82 14.60
N TYR A 431 14.47 6.99 13.64
CA TYR A 431 13.73 7.41 12.46
C TYR A 431 12.27 7.74 12.79
N TYR A 432 11.67 7.03 13.75
CA TYR A 432 10.24 7.11 14.04
C TYR A 432 9.83 7.77 15.36
N LYS A 433 10.76 8.12 16.27
CA LYS A 433 10.49 8.71 17.61
C LYS A 433 9.50 9.88 17.69
N ASP A 434 9.24 10.57 16.59
CA ASP A 434 8.34 11.73 16.49
C ASP A 434 7.05 11.43 15.67
N GLU A 435 6.74 10.16 15.38
CA GLU A 435 5.57 9.72 14.59
C GLU A 435 4.49 9.03 15.46
N PRO A 436 3.56 9.77 16.09
CA PRO A 436 2.57 9.21 17.03
C PRO A 436 1.57 8.22 16.44
N TYR A 437 1.48 8.11 15.11
CA TYR A 437 0.63 7.08 14.50
C TYR A 437 1.26 5.69 14.61
N ILE A 438 2.52 5.56 15.03
CA ILE A 438 3.04 4.31 15.56
C ILE A 438 2.58 4.17 17.01
N LEU A 439 1.83 3.11 17.30
CA LEU A 439 1.39 2.78 18.65
C LEU A 439 2.58 2.35 19.52
N GLY A 440 3.50 1.61 18.91
CA GLY A 440 4.72 1.14 19.55
C GLY A 440 5.48 0.10 18.74
N TYR A 441 6.55 -0.41 19.36
CA TYR A 441 7.51 -1.33 18.77
C TYR A 441 7.40 -2.71 19.39
N GLU A 442 7.04 -3.73 18.61
CA GLU A 442 7.07 -5.13 19.05
C GLU A 442 8.42 -5.76 18.71
N LEU A 443 9.24 -5.90 19.75
CA LEU A 443 10.70 -5.99 19.60
C LEU A 443 11.18 -7.27 18.88
N CYS A 444 10.44 -8.37 19.00
CA CYS A 444 10.73 -9.63 18.33
C CYS A 444 9.48 -10.49 18.35
N ASN A 445 9.06 -11.01 17.20
CA ASN A 445 7.97 -11.97 17.11
C ASN A 445 8.34 -13.30 17.79
N GLU A 446 7.35 -13.89 18.49
CA GLU A 446 7.38 -15.23 19.09
C GLU A 446 8.77 -15.77 19.51
N PRO A 447 9.44 -15.19 20.54
CA PRO A 447 10.60 -15.83 21.14
C PRO A 447 10.27 -17.26 21.57
N HIS A 448 11.07 -18.24 21.14
CA HIS A 448 10.89 -19.65 21.50
C HIS A 448 12.25 -20.34 21.65
N ASP A 449 12.26 -21.56 22.18
CA ASP A 449 13.45 -22.43 22.30
C ASP A 449 14.65 -21.82 23.07
N ILE A 450 14.41 -20.75 23.85
CA ILE A 450 15.40 -20.05 24.70
C ILE A 450 14.87 -19.86 26.11
N LYS A 451 15.76 -19.60 27.08
CA LYS A 451 15.37 -19.46 28.50
C LYS A 451 14.72 -18.10 28.79
N PRO A 452 13.75 -18.03 29.73
CA PRO A 452 13.12 -16.76 30.14
C PRO A 452 14.12 -15.66 30.52
N ALA A 453 15.21 -16.01 31.21
CA ALA A 453 16.25 -15.06 31.59
C ALA A 453 16.99 -14.45 30.38
N LEU A 454 17.19 -15.22 29.30
CA LEU A 454 17.87 -14.74 28.09
C LEU A 454 16.97 -13.79 27.28
N VAL A 455 15.67 -14.10 27.18
CA VAL A 455 14.66 -13.17 26.61
C VAL A 455 14.68 -11.84 27.35
N ARG A 456 14.62 -11.87 28.69
CA ARG A 456 14.69 -10.67 29.52
C ARG A 456 15.99 -9.90 29.29
N GLU A 457 17.13 -10.59 29.20
CA GLU A 457 18.44 -9.95 28.96
C GLU A 457 18.46 -9.21 27.62
N TRP A 458 18.07 -9.88 26.53
CA TRP A 458 18.13 -9.31 25.17
C TRP A 458 17.11 -8.18 24.98
N TYR A 459 15.88 -8.34 25.46
CA TYR A 459 14.92 -7.23 25.48
C TYR A 459 15.39 -6.08 26.37
N THR A 460 16.06 -6.34 27.50
CA THR A 460 16.62 -5.27 28.37
C THR A 460 17.74 -4.52 27.65
N ARG A 461 18.66 -5.23 26.99
CA ARG A 461 19.75 -4.64 26.18
C ARG A 461 19.17 -3.76 25.06
N CYS A 462 18.19 -4.28 24.31
CA CYS A 462 17.51 -3.52 23.25
C CYS A 462 16.75 -2.30 23.78
N ARG A 463 15.94 -2.46 24.83
CA ARG A 463 15.21 -1.39 25.52
C ARG A 463 16.16 -0.28 25.97
N ASN A 464 17.30 -0.63 26.57
CA ASN A 464 18.28 0.35 27.05
C ASN A 464 18.83 1.23 25.93
N GLU A 465 19.07 0.68 24.73
CA GLU A 465 19.55 1.45 23.59
C GLU A 465 18.42 2.25 22.92
N ILE A 466 17.22 1.66 22.73
CA ILE A 466 16.04 2.38 22.23
C ILE A 466 15.72 3.58 23.11
N ARG A 467 15.70 3.42 24.45
CA ARG A 467 15.37 4.50 25.40
C ARG A 467 16.40 5.64 25.45
N LYS A 468 17.55 5.52 24.79
CA LYS A 468 18.47 6.67 24.57
C LYS A 468 17.99 7.60 23.46
N VAL A 469 17.25 7.08 22.49
CA VAL A 469 16.83 7.82 21.28
C VAL A 469 15.32 8.06 21.21
N ASP A 470 14.52 7.20 21.87
CA ASP A 470 13.06 7.25 21.88
C ASP A 470 12.49 6.88 23.26
N GLN A 471 11.84 7.86 23.88
CA GLN A 471 11.31 7.79 25.24
C GLN A 471 9.77 7.74 25.27
N ARG A 472 9.12 7.82 24.10
CA ARG A 472 7.67 8.05 23.98
C ARG A 472 6.91 6.80 23.53
N HIS A 473 7.46 6.02 22.61
CA HIS A 473 6.75 4.85 22.08
C HIS A 473 6.60 3.74 23.12
N ILE A 474 5.48 3.02 23.04
CA ILE A 474 5.22 1.81 23.82
C ILE A 474 6.14 0.70 23.30
N LEU A 475 6.74 -0.06 24.22
CA LEU A 475 7.44 -1.30 23.86
C LEU A 475 6.51 -2.50 24.05
N PHE A 476 6.32 -3.28 23.00
CA PHE A 476 5.63 -4.57 23.07
C PHE A 476 6.67 -5.66 23.21
N VAL A 477 6.55 -6.46 24.27
CA VAL A 477 7.47 -7.55 24.57
C VAL A 477 6.73 -8.87 24.68
N GLY A 478 7.14 -9.82 23.84
CA GLY A 478 6.66 -11.19 23.88
C GLY A 478 7.25 -11.98 25.05
N ASN A 479 7.23 -13.30 24.94
CA ASN A 479 7.78 -14.17 25.98
C ASN A 479 8.42 -15.44 25.40
N TYR A 480 9.19 -16.16 26.21
CA TYR A 480 10.12 -17.23 25.80
C TYR A 480 9.54 -18.48 25.13
N HIS A 481 8.22 -18.56 24.98
CA HIS A 481 7.55 -19.77 24.53
C HIS A 481 6.41 -19.39 23.59
N TRP A 482 6.79 -19.00 22.38
CA TRP A 482 5.88 -18.59 21.29
C TRP A 482 4.94 -17.46 21.70
N THR A 483 5.38 -16.60 22.61
CA THR A 483 4.57 -15.51 23.16
C THR A 483 3.25 -15.98 23.82
N HIS A 484 3.09 -17.24 24.22
CA HIS A 484 1.82 -17.72 24.82
C HIS A 484 1.41 -17.06 26.14
N SER A 485 0.11 -16.84 26.39
CA SER A 485 -0.38 -16.20 27.64
C SER A 485 0.06 -16.91 28.92
N ARG A 486 0.06 -18.25 28.92
CA ARG A 486 0.59 -19.11 30.01
C ARG A 486 2.05 -18.81 30.41
N SER A 487 2.81 -18.18 29.52
CA SER A 487 4.23 -17.90 29.69
C SER A 487 4.57 -16.46 30.09
N LEU A 488 3.54 -15.61 30.30
CA LEU A 488 3.69 -14.26 30.86
C LEU A 488 4.36 -14.28 32.25
N GLU A 489 3.74 -14.93 33.24
CA GLU A 489 4.26 -15.04 34.61
C GLU A 489 5.66 -15.70 34.68
N PRO A 490 5.93 -16.86 34.03
CA PRO A 490 7.28 -17.44 33.97
C PRO A 490 8.37 -16.52 33.38
N THR A 491 8.00 -15.57 32.53
CA THR A 491 8.95 -14.66 31.86
C THR A 491 9.12 -13.34 32.58
N TRP A 492 8.04 -12.74 33.05
CA TRP A 492 8.02 -11.36 33.49
C TRP A 492 7.74 -11.20 34.99
N GLY A 493 7.39 -12.29 35.68
CA GLY A 493 7.04 -12.26 37.09
C GLY A 493 8.16 -11.70 37.97
N GLY A 494 7.88 -10.57 38.62
CA GLY A 494 8.85 -9.86 39.47
C GLY A 494 9.87 -8.99 38.72
N TYR A 495 9.74 -8.84 37.39
CA TYR A 495 10.58 -7.97 36.57
C TYR A 495 9.82 -6.75 35.99
N THR A 496 8.48 -6.83 35.91
CA THR A 496 7.59 -5.83 35.30
C THR A 496 7.95 -4.39 35.68
N ASP A 497 8.05 -4.12 36.97
CA ASP A 497 8.20 -2.79 37.56
C ASP A 497 9.58 -2.16 37.29
N SER A 498 10.53 -2.99 36.84
CA SER A 498 11.92 -2.60 36.54
C SER A 498 12.26 -2.63 35.05
N PHE A 499 11.45 -3.33 34.24
CA PHE A 499 11.81 -3.65 32.85
C PHE A 499 11.89 -2.41 31.95
N ASP A 500 11.12 -1.37 32.22
CA ASP A 500 11.15 -0.12 31.44
C ASP A 500 11.20 1.14 32.33
N ALA A 501 11.58 0.99 33.59
CA ALA A 501 11.76 2.13 34.50
C ALA A 501 12.83 3.10 33.95
N PRO A 502 12.64 4.43 34.07
CA PRO A 502 11.51 5.12 34.72
C PRO A 502 10.27 5.34 33.83
N TYR A 503 10.33 4.98 32.55
CA TYR A 503 9.26 5.23 31.58
C TYR A 503 8.00 4.39 31.84
N ASN A 504 8.20 3.13 32.27
CA ASN A 504 7.15 2.16 32.55
C ASN A 504 6.13 2.00 31.41
N ASN A 505 6.59 2.18 30.16
CA ASN A 505 5.75 2.30 28.98
C ASN A 505 5.88 1.05 28.11
N THR A 506 5.53 -0.09 28.71
CA THR A 506 5.65 -1.43 28.13
C THR A 506 4.33 -2.18 28.23
N VAL A 507 3.96 -2.88 27.16
CA VAL A 507 2.82 -3.80 27.11
C VAL A 507 3.34 -5.22 26.91
N TYR A 508 2.79 -6.15 27.69
CA TYR A 508 3.17 -7.55 27.63
C TYR A 508 2.32 -8.26 26.58
N ALA A 509 2.93 -8.57 25.44
CA ALA A 509 2.28 -9.20 24.31
C ALA A 509 2.00 -10.69 24.61
N PHE A 510 0.87 -11.20 24.12
CA PHE A 510 0.59 -12.64 24.12
C PHE A 510 -0.08 -13.14 22.83
N HIS A 511 0.20 -14.39 22.45
CA HIS A 511 -0.39 -15.08 21.30
C HIS A 511 -1.09 -16.36 21.76
N ASP A 512 -2.32 -16.58 21.33
CA ASP A 512 -2.99 -17.87 21.51
C ASP A 512 -3.90 -18.18 20.31
N TYR A 513 -3.76 -19.38 19.76
CA TYR A 513 -4.59 -19.92 18.68
C TYR A 513 -5.43 -21.10 19.17
N PRO A 514 -6.41 -21.59 18.37
CA PRO A 514 -7.19 -22.75 18.75
C PRO A 514 -6.29 -23.96 19.10
N THR A 515 -6.54 -24.52 20.29
CA THR A 515 -5.80 -25.62 20.97
C THR A 515 -4.41 -25.30 21.53
N ASP A 516 -3.93 -24.05 21.48
CA ASP A 516 -2.82 -23.64 22.33
C ASP A 516 -3.23 -23.69 23.80
N ASP A 517 -4.31 -22.98 24.12
CA ASP A 517 -5.06 -23.05 25.38
C ASP A 517 -6.55 -22.76 25.10
N HIS A 518 -7.44 -23.11 26.03
CA HIS A 518 -8.85 -22.74 25.93
C HIS A 518 -9.07 -21.28 26.38
N PRO A 519 -10.11 -20.56 25.90
CA PRO A 519 -10.34 -19.15 26.23
C PRO A 519 -10.39 -18.84 27.75
N TRP A 520 -10.94 -19.75 28.56
CA TRP A 520 -10.96 -19.59 30.03
C TRP A 520 -9.60 -19.84 30.70
N ILE A 521 -8.69 -20.57 30.06
CA ILE A 521 -7.29 -20.74 30.49
C ILE A 521 -6.49 -19.48 30.13
N VAL A 522 -6.63 -18.98 28.90
CA VAL A 522 -6.08 -17.69 28.47
C VAL A 522 -6.53 -16.58 29.42
N GLN A 523 -7.85 -16.49 29.71
CA GLN A 523 -8.40 -15.56 30.69
C GLN A 523 -7.69 -15.67 32.04
N LYS A 524 -7.56 -16.87 32.60
CA LYS A 524 -6.92 -17.10 33.90
C LYS A 524 -5.49 -16.55 33.93
N HIS A 525 -4.71 -16.77 32.87
CA HIS A 525 -3.32 -16.31 32.81
C HIS A 525 -3.23 -14.78 32.68
N ILE A 526 -4.00 -14.18 31.78
CA ILE A 526 -3.93 -12.73 31.56
C ILE A 526 -4.49 -11.93 32.75
N THR A 527 -5.60 -12.37 33.37
CA THR A 527 -6.18 -11.63 34.52
C THR A 527 -5.27 -11.74 35.73
N ALA A 528 -4.75 -12.93 36.05
CA ALA A 528 -3.83 -13.11 37.16
C ALA A 528 -2.53 -12.28 36.99
N PHE A 529 -2.04 -12.13 35.76
CA PHE A 529 -0.86 -11.32 35.46
C PHE A 529 -1.16 -9.81 35.59
N MET A 530 -2.25 -9.32 34.99
CA MET A 530 -2.68 -7.92 35.11
C MET A 530 -3.01 -7.52 36.55
N GLU A 531 -3.71 -8.37 37.31
CA GLU A 531 -4.06 -8.12 38.71
C GLU A 531 -2.85 -8.08 39.64
N LYS A 532 -1.85 -8.93 39.38
CA LYS A 532 -0.65 -9.06 40.23
C LYS A 532 0.36 -7.93 40.03
N TYR A 533 0.51 -7.44 38.80
CA TYR A 533 1.53 -6.45 38.45
C TYR A 533 0.98 -5.07 38.04
N ASN A 534 -0.33 -4.93 37.84
CA ASN A 534 -0.96 -3.70 37.35
C ASN A 534 -0.30 -3.16 36.06
N VAL A 535 -0.08 -4.06 35.09
CA VAL A 535 0.48 -3.78 33.76
C VAL A 535 -0.48 -4.27 32.66
N PRO A 536 -0.49 -3.67 31.46
CA PRO A 536 -1.37 -4.08 30.39
C PRO A 536 -0.83 -5.33 29.67
N VAL A 537 -1.76 -6.11 29.13
CA VAL A 537 -1.47 -7.13 28.12
C VAL A 537 -2.19 -6.80 26.81
N LEU A 538 -1.67 -7.32 25.69
CA LEU A 538 -2.31 -7.19 24.37
C LEU A 538 -2.14 -8.49 23.59
N CYS A 539 -3.22 -8.94 22.93
CA CYS A 539 -3.17 -10.13 22.07
C CYS A 539 -2.63 -9.76 20.68
N THR A 540 -1.32 -9.85 20.46
CA THR A 540 -0.67 -9.42 19.20
C THR A 540 -0.88 -10.40 18.04
N GLU A 541 -1.26 -11.64 18.34
CA GLU A 541 -1.80 -12.59 17.36
C GLU A 541 -2.83 -13.54 17.98
N PHE A 542 -3.95 -13.70 17.28
CA PHE A 542 -4.87 -14.83 17.39
C PHE A 542 -5.61 -14.98 16.05
N GLY A 543 -6.36 -16.06 15.84
CA GLY A 543 -7.15 -16.20 14.62
C GLY A 543 -7.67 -17.60 14.40
N ALA A 544 -7.91 -17.95 13.14
CA ALA A 544 -8.11 -19.34 12.73
C ALA A 544 -6.73 -20.00 12.54
N SER A 545 -6.48 -21.10 13.24
CA SER A 545 -5.28 -21.91 13.01
C SER A 545 -5.43 -22.69 11.70
N TRP A 546 -4.40 -22.65 10.85
CA TRP A 546 -4.39 -23.35 9.56
C TRP A 546 -3.97 -24.82 9.69
N TRP A 547 -3.57 -25.27 10.89
CA TRP A 547 -3.21 -26.66 11.20
C TRP A 547 -4.39 -27.40 11.87
N ASP A 548 -4.88 -28.47 11.26
CA ASP A 548 -5.65 -29.56 11.89
C ASP A 548 -6.96 -29.25 12.68
N HIS A 549 -7.57 -28.07 12.54
CA HIS A 549 -8.82 -27.69 13.24
C HIS A 549 -9.99 -27.35 12.31
N ASP A 550 -11.21 -27.65 12.75
CA ASP A 550 -12.45 -27.39 12.00
C ASP A 550 -13.04 -25.99 12.27
N GLU A 551 -14.14 -25.65 11.58
CA GLU A 551 -14.81 -24.36 11.73
C GLU A 551 -15.33 -24.17 13.16
N THR A 552 -15.89 -25.23 13.76
CA THR A 552 -16.38 -25.25 15.14
C THR A 552 -15.28 -24.81 16.09
N THR A 553 -14.15 -25.51 16.09
CA THR A 553 -13.00 -25.26 16.97
C THR A 553 -12.47 -23.84 16.81
N CYS A 554 -12.32 -23.36 15.57
CA CYS A 554 -11.81 -22.02 15.31
C CYS A 554 -12.78 -20.92 15.74
N ARG A 555 -14.10 -21.08 15.48
CA ARG A 555 -15.11 -20.08 15.82
C ARG A 555 -15.43 -20.07 17.32
N GLU A 556 -15.46 -21.22 17.98
CA GLU A 556 -15.60 -21.31 19.44
C GLU A 556 -14.42 -20.63 20.14
N PHE A 557 -13.19 -20.90 19.68
CA PHE A 557 -12.01 -20.22 20.20
C PHE A 557 -12.08 -18.70 19.98
N GLN A 558 -12.21 -18.22 18.73
CA GLN A 558 -12.24 -16.79 18.43
C GLN A 558 -13.36 -16.07 19.19
N SER A 559 -14.59 -16.62 19.20
CA SER A 559 -15.72 -16.02 19.94
C SER A 559 -15.46 -15.99 21.45
N GLY A 560 -14.85 -17.05 21.98
CA GLY A 560 -14.47 -17.16 23.39
C GLY A 560 -13.40 -16.15 23.80
N VAL A 561 -12.27 -16.06 23.07
CA VAL A 561 -11.21 -15.11 23.42
C VAL A 561 -11.65 -13.66 23.18
N LEU A 562 -12.40 -13.36 22.11
CA LEU A 562 -12.97 -12.02 21.91
C LEU A 562 -13.96 -11.65 23.04
N GLY A 563 -14.74 -12.59 23.56
CA GLY A 563 -15.59 -12.39 24.74
C GLY A 563 -14.79 -12.16 26.03
N VAL A 564 -13.64 -12.83 26.19
CA VAL A 564 -12.68 -12.58 27.27
C VAL A 564 -12.09 -11.17 27.13
N PHE A 565 -11.67 -10.78 25.92
CA PHE A 565 -11.05 -9.47 25.68
C PHE A 565 -12.06 -8.33 25.92
N ALA A 566 -13.30 -8.48 25.47
CA ALA A 566 -14.39 -7.53 25.71
C ALA A 566 -14.77 -7.37 27.20
N LYS A 567 -14.54 -8.41 28.01
CA LYS A 567 -14.83 -8.39 29.46
C LYS A 567 -13.72 -7.73 30.29
N HIS A 568 -12.49 -7.70 29.77
CA HIS A 568 -11.28 -7.33 30.53
C HIS A 568 -10.48 -6.19 29.90
N ASP A 569 -11.07 -5.46 28.94
CA ASP A 569 -10.49 -4.31 28.23
C ASP A 569 -9.16 -4.62 27.49
N VAL A 570 -9.02 -5.84 26.96
CA VAL A 570 -7.78 -6.31 26.31
C VAL A 570 -7.80 -6.03 24.81
N GLY A 571 -6.75 -5.37 24.31
CA GLY A 571 -6.57 -5.13 22.87
C GLY A 571 -6.16 -6.40 22.10
N TRP A 572 -6.44 -6.44 20.80
CA TRP A 572 -6.25 -7.64 19.98
C TRP A 572 -5.96 -7.38 18.49
N MET A 573 -5.21 -8.30 17.87
CA MET A 573 -4.86 -8.28 16.44
C MET A 573 -5.13 -9.66 15.81
N VAL A 574 -5.99 -9.75 14.78
CA VAL A 574 -6.21 -11.03 14.08
C VAL A 574 -5.09 -11.29 13.07
N TRP A 575 -4.51 -12.48 13.11
CA TRP A 575 -3.44 -12.92 12.22
C TRP A 575 -3.96 -13.81 11.10
N ALA A 576 -3.72 -13.53 9.81
CA ALA A 576 -3.22 -12.30 9.21
C ALA A 576 -3.94 -12.08 7.87
N LEU A 577 -4.18 -10.82 7.52
CA LEU A 577 -5.09 -10.45 6.45
C LEU A 577 -4.61 -10.95 5.08
N LYS A 578 -5.25 -11.99 4.54
CA LYS A 578 -4.94 -12.54 3.22
C LYS A 578 -5.64 -11.79 2.07
N LYS A 579 -6.82 -11.22 2.33
CA LYS A 579 -7.64 -10.53 1.32
C LYS A 579 -8.33 -9.31 1.95
N VAL A 580 -8.44 -8.21 1.20
CA VAL A 580 -9.19 -7.00 1.59
C VAL A 580 -10.69 -7.14 1.33
N VAL A 581 -11.29 -8.25 1.78
CA VAL A 581 -12.72 -8.56 1.65
C VAL A 581 -13.24 -9.21 2.92
N ASN A 582 -14.54 -9.07 3.19
CA ASN A 582 -15.17 -9.81 4.28
C ASN A 582 -15.13 -11.31 4.00
N ASN A 583 -14.56 -12.05 4.95
CA ASN A 583 -14.38 -13.49 4.91
C ASN A 583 -15.13 -14.14 6.10
N PRO A 584 -16.49 -14.15 6.08
CA PRO A 584 -17.30 -14.59 7.23
C PRO A 584 -17.30 -16.11 7.45
N ARG A 585 -16.81 -16.90 6.47
CA ARG A 585 -16.80 -18.36 6.52
C ARG A 585 -15.56 -18.88 5.83
N HIS A 586 -14.78 -19.70 6.51
CA HIS A 586 -13.74 -20.49 5.86
C HIS A 586 -14.42 -21.56 4.97
N PRO A 587 -14.10 -21.65 3.66
CA PRO A 587 -14.92 -22.44 2.74
C PRO A 587 -14.88 -23.96 2.99
N HIS A 588 -13.80 -24.51 3.54
CA HIS A 588 -13.76 -25.85 4.16
C HIS A 588 -12.45 -26.06 4.95
N PRO A 589 -12.52 -26.33 6.26
CA PRO A 589 -11.39 -26.82 7.04
C PRO A 589 -11.65 -28.28 7.48
N LEU A 590 -11.33 -29.24 6.62
CA LEU A 590 -11.06 -30.59 7.11
C LEU A 590 -9.75 -30.54 7.91
N PRO A 591 -9.64 -31.21 9.08
CA PRO A 591 -8.37 -31.40 9.74
C PRO A 591 -7.30 -31.86 8.73
N GLN A 592 -6.08 -31.34 8.84
CA GLN A 592 -4.97 -31.61 7.92
C GLN A 592 -4.79 -33.12 7.69
N LYS A 593 -4.96 -33.94 8.74
CA LYS A 593 -4.93 -35.41 8.63
C LYS A 593 -5.99 -36.00 7.70
N ILE A 594 -7.14 -35.34 7.53
CA ILE A 594 -8.23 -35.74 6.62
C ILE A 594 -8.05 -35.07 5.25
N ALA A 595 -7.62 -33.81 5.20
CA ALA A 595 -7.27 -33.14 3.94
C ALA A 595 -6.13 -33.85 3.20
N ASP A 596 -5.15 -34.40 3.92
CA ASP A 596 -4.07 -35.21 3.34
C ASP A 596 -4.50 -36.59 2.84
N GLN A 597 -5.69 -37.07 3.22
CA GLN A 597 -6.29 -38.29 2.67
C GLN A 597 -7.06 -38.02 1.37
N LEU A 598 -7.35 -36.75 1.03
CA LEU A 598 -8.01 -36.39 -0.21
C LEU A 598 -7.05 -36.40 -1.42
N PRO A 599 -7.55 -36.75 -2.63
CA PRO A 599 -6.88 -36.48 -3.89
C PRO A 599 -6.39 -35.03 -3.97
N LYS A 600 -5.22 -34.78 -4.58
CA LYS A 600 -4.58 -33.45 -4.57
C LYS A 600 -5.45 -32.33 -5.17
N ASP A 601 -6.28 -32.67 -6.15
CA ASP A 601 -7.27 -31.83 -6.83
C ASP A 601 -8.48 -31.49 -5.95
N GLN A 602 -8.70 -32.23 -4.86
CA GLN A 602 -9.82 -32.06 -3.91
C GLN A 602 -9.38 -31.43 -2.58
N ARG A 603 -8.09 -31.13 -2.41
CA ARG A 603 -7.58 -30.47 -1.21
C ARG A 603 -7.95 -28.99 -1.22
N PRO A 604 -8.38 -28.39 -0.09
CA PRO A 604 -8.56 -26.95 0.00
C PRO A 604 -7.24 -26.23 -0.31
N ASN A 605 -7.23 -25.37 -1.33
CA ASN A 605 -6.04 -24.59 -1.74
C ASN A 605 -6.02 -23.16 -1.18
N ASP A 606 -7.04 -22.76 -0.43
CA ASP A 606 -7.28 -21.36 -0.04
C ASP A 606 -7.56 -21.22 1.46
N PHE A 607 -6.55 -21.57 2.27
CA PHE A 607 -6.58 -21.32 3.72
C PHE A 607 -6.36 -19.85 4.04
N ASP A 608 -7.12 -19.31 5.00
CA ASP A 608 -7.02 -17.94 5.48
C ASP A 608 -7.12 -17.94 7.01
N SER A 609 -6.03 -17.58 7.70
CA SER A 609 -6.03 -17.48 9.17
C SER A 609 -6.87 -16.29 9.67
N CYS A 610 -7.13 -15.33 8.78
CA CYS A 610 -8.10 -14.25 8.92
C CYS A 610 -9.51 -14.63 8.43
N ALA A 611 -9.94 -15.87 8.68
CA ALA A 611 -11.35 -16.27 8.49
C ALA A 611 -12.24 -15.85 9.68
N TYR A 612 -13.55 -15.79 9.42
CA TYR A 612 -14.64 -15.46 10.36
C TYR A 612 -14.73 -13.96 10.71
N SER A 613 -14.51 -13.11 9.71
CA SER A 613 -14.55 -11.65 9.87
C SER A 613 -15.93 -11.08 10.25
N ASP A 614 -17.00 -11.89 10.19
CA ASP A 614 -18.32 -11.55 10.70
C ASP A 614 -18.36 -11.36 12.23
N ILE A 615 -17.41 -11.97 12.95
CA ILE A 615 -17.29 -11.84 14.40
C ILE A 615 -16.59 -10.53 14.78
N TRP A 616 -15.56 -10.13 14.02
CA TRP A 616 -14.65 -9.06 14.43
C TRP A 616 -15.30 -7.67 14.36
N GLY A 617 -15.96 -7.33 13.24
CA GLY A 617 -16.51 -5.99 13.02
C GLY A 617 -17.49 -5.52 14.11
N PRO A 618 -18.47 -6.35 14.53
CA PRO A 618 -19.34 -6.04 15.65
C PRO A 618 -18.61 -5.86 16.98
N ILE A 619 -17.60 -6.69 17.27
CA ILE A 619 -16.84 -6.63 18.54
C ILE A 619 -15.88 -5.43 18.55
N ALA A 620 -15.20 -5.15 17.43
CA ALA A 620 -14.38 -3.96 17.23
C ALA A 620 -15.21 -2.68 17.41
N ARG A 621 -16.46 -2.65 16.95
CA ARG A 621 -17.36 -1.51 17.17
C ARG A 621 -17.77 -1.30 18.63
N ILE A 622 -17.72 -2.35 19.46
CA ILE A 622 -18.03 -2.28 20.90
C ILE A 622 -16.78 -1.92 21.72
N MET A 623 -15.64 -2.53 21.39
CA MET A 623 -14.40 -2.43 22.17
C MET A 623 -13.45 -1.33 21.69
N GLY A 624 -13.33 -1.14 20.37
CA GLY A 624 -12.27 -0.34 19.77
C GLY A 624 -12.41 1.12 20.12
N SER A 625 -11.46 1.66 20.90
CA SER A 625 -11.47 3.07 21.26
C SER A 625 -11.39 3.95 20.01
N PRO A 626 -12.09 5.10 19.98
CA PRO A 626 -11.93 6.08 18.92
C PRO A 626 -10.49 6.60 18.90
N MET A 627 -10.04 7.07 17.73
CA MET A 627 -8.78 7.82 17.67
C MET A 627 -8.89 9.06 18.56
N PRO A 628 -7.84 9.44 19.30
CA PRO A 628 -7.87 10.66 20.10
C PRO A 628 -8.14 11.90 19.25
N GLU A 629 -9.08 12.72 19.68
CA GLU A 629 -9.39 14.00 19.04
C GLU A 629 -8.66 15.16 19.75
N VAL A 630 -8.56 16.30 19.08
CA VAL A 630 -8.03 17.56 19.63
C VAL A 630 -9.07 18.21 20.54
N GLN A 631 -8.64 18.83 21.64
CA GLN A 631 -9.51 19.75 22.40
C GLN A 631 -9.96 20.93 21.50
N SER A 632 -11.27 21.11 21.36
CA SER A 632 -11.86 22.18 20.57
C SER A 632 -11.63 23.55 21.21
N GLY A 633 -10.55 24.22 20.84
CA GLY A 633 -10.21 25.56 21.34
C GLY A 633 -8.75 26.00 21.16
N GLN A 634 -7.80 25.07 20.95
CA GLN A 634 -6.38 25.40 20.78
C GLN A 634 -5.94 25.64 19.32
N GLY A 635 -6.85 25.54 18.37
CA GLY A 635 -6.60 25.80 16.95
C GLY A 635 -6.48 27.29 16.60
N GLY A 636 -5.48 28.00 17.14
CA GLY A 636 -5.13 29.35 16.71
C GLY A 636 -4.51 30.26 17.77
N GLN A 637 -3.18 30.26 17.86
CA GLN A 637 -2.35 31.44 18.15
C GLN A 637 -1.16 31.45 17.18
#